data_AF-A0AAV5JKP7-F1
#
_entry.id   AF-A0AAV5JKP7-F1
#
_cell.length_a   1.000
_cell.length_b   1.000
_cell.length_c   1.000
_cell.angle_alpha   90.00
_cell.angle_beta   90.00
_cell.angle_gamma   90.00
#
_symmetry.space_group_name_H-M   'P 1'
#
loop_
_entity.id
_entity.type
_entity.pdbx_description
1 polymer ?
#
loop_
_entity_poly.entity_id
_entity_poly.type
_entity_poly.pdbx_seq_one_letter_code
_entity_poly.pdbx_strand_id
1 'polypeptide(L)'
;MSRKIAEHMTWHLKCRVDSEILIHPTQSTAWKHFDAVHPSFASNPQNVHLGLATDGFNTWGHSSRSYSCWPVFIVVYNLPLEMCMRPEFTFLTLVISGPKSPRKNIDVFLRPLIDDLKWSWSSGVETFDSFRK
;
A
#
# COMPACT_ATOMS: atom_id res chain seq x y z
N MET A 1 -11.21 -3.18 -14.86
CA MET A 1 -10.99 -4.26 -13.86
C MET A 1 -12.04 -5.36 -14.05
N SER A 2 -11.67 -6.62 -13.79
CA SER A 2 -12.61 -7.75 -13.86
C SER A 2 -13.55 -7.77 -12.65
N ARG A 3 -14.80 -8.22 -12.84
CA ARG A 3 -15.80 -8.41 -11.76
C ARG A 3 -15.24 -9.22 -10.58
N LYS A 4 -14.41 -10.22 -10.86
CA LYS A 4 -13.76 -11.07 -9.85
C LYS A 4 -12.79 -10.28 -8.96
N ILE A 5 -12.02 -9.36 -9.55
CA ILE A 5 -11.07 -8.54 -8.79
C ILE A 5 -11.83 -7.56 -7.89
N ALA A 6 -12.90 -6.94 -8.41
CA ALA A 6 -13.76 -6.06 -7.63
C ALA A 6 -14.40 -6.78 -6.43
N GLU A 7 -14.81 -8.05 -6.60
CA GLU A 7 -15.27 -8.87 -5.48
C GLU A 7 -14.17 -9.07 -4.41
N HIS A 8 -12.94 -9.40 -4.86
CA HIS A 8 -11.80 -9.59 -3.97
C HIS A 8 -11.37 -8.33 -3.21
N MET A 9 -11.68 -7.13 -3.69
CA MET A 9 -11.42 -5.88 -2.94
C MET A 9 -12.20 -5.82 -1.61
N THR A 10 -13.26 -6.61 -1.47
CA THR A 10 -14.04 -6.73 -0.23
C THR A 10 -13.61 -7.91 0.65
N TRP A 11 -12.55 -8.64 0.25
CA TRP A 11 -12.12 -9.87 0.92
C TRP A 11 -11.68 -9.63 2.36
N HIS A 12 -10.97 -8.52 2.63
CA HIS A 12 -10.47 -8.17 3.96
C HIS A 12 -11.56 -8.15 5.05
N LEU A 13 -12.80 -7.77 4.69
CA LEU A 13 -13.93 -7.74 5.63
C LEU A 13 -14.51 -9.14 5.88
N LYS A 14 -14.50 -10.00 4.86
CA LYS A 14 -15.03 -11.36 4.91
C LYS A 14 -14.07 -12.31 5.63
N CYS A 15 -12.76 -12.07 5.51
CA CYS A 15 -11.75 -12.97 6.02
C CYS A 15 -11.37 -12.64 7.47
N ARG A 16 -12.09 -13.25 8.41
CA ARG A 16 -11.71 -13.29 9.84
C ARG A 16 -11.06 -14.63 10.15
N VAL A 17 -9.80 -14.77 9.76
CA VAL A 17 -9.00 -15.93 10.17
C VAL A 17 -8.44 -15.63 11.55
N ASP A 18 -8.95 -16.33 12.56
CA ASP A 18 -8.36 -16.36 13.89
C ASP A 18 -7.22 -17.39 13.85
N SER A 19 -6.04 -16.92 13.47
CA SER A 19 -4.81 -17.71 13.52
C SER A 19 -3.85 -17.04 14.50
N GLU A 20 -3.13 -17.85 15.26
CA GLU A 20 -2.04 -17.39 16.12
C GLU A 20 -0.88 -16.78 15.29
N ILE A 21 -0.83 -17.09 13.99
CA ILE A 21 0.18 -16.58 13.06
C ILE A 21 -0.42 -15.47 12.19
N LEU A 22 0.32 -14.37 12.08
CA LEU A 22 -0.04 -13.25 11.21
C LEU A 22 0.23 -13.64 9.75
N ILE A 23 -0.84 -13.93 9.02
CA ILE A 23 -0.82 -14.29 7.60
C ILE A 23 -1.15 -13.10 6.69
N HIS A 24 -1.80 -12.06 7.20
CA HIS A 24 -2.18 -10.90 6.40
C HIS A 24 -2.19 -9.60 7.24
N PRO A 25 -1.87 -8.42 6.66
CA PRO A 25 -1.88 -7.15 7.39
C PRO A 25 -3.20 -6.82 8.11
N THR A 26 -4.34 -7.32 7.63
CA THR A 26 -5.66 -7.18 8.27
C THR A 26 -5.73 -7.74 9.68
N GLN A 27 -4.88 -8.72 10.02
CA GLN A 27 -4.84 -9.30 11.36
C GLN A 27 -3.96 -8.48 12.32
N SER A 28 -3.13 -7.58 11.79
CA SER A 28 -2.22 -6.78 12.60
C SER A 28 -2.97 -5.89 13.59
N THR A 29 -2.33 -5.65 14.73
CA THR A 29 -2.85 -4.71 15.74
C THR A 29 -2.98 -3.30 15.18
N ALA A 30 -2.09 -2.90 14.28
CA ALA A 30 -2.12 -1.61 13.59
C ALA A 30 -3.39 -1.46 12.75
N TRP A 31 -3.78 -2.49 11.98
CA TRP A 31 -5.00 -2.46 11.19
C TRP A 31 -6.24 -2.38 12.07
N LYS A 32 -6.34 -3.24 13.09
CA LYS A 32 -7.46 -3.24 14.04
C LYS A 32 -7.60 -1.89 14.75
N HIS A 33 -6.47 -1.28 15.11
CA HIS A 33 -6.44 0.05 15.71
C HIS A 33 -6.92 1.12 14.73
N PHE A 34 -6.44 1.09 13.48
CA PHE A 34 -6.86 2.03 12.44
C PHE A 34 -8.37 1.98 12.19
N ASP A 35 -8.92 0.78 12.05
CA ASP A 35 -10.37 0.59 11.84
C ASP A 35 -11.19 1.07 13.05
N ALA A 36 -10.65 0.94 14.27
CA ALA A 36 -11.28 1.45 15.50
C ALA A 36 -11.25 2.98 15.59
N VAL A 37 -10.18 3.63 15.14
CA VAL A 37 -10.05 5.09 15.10
C VAL A 37 -10.90 5.70 13.97
N HIS A 38 -11.06 4.99 12.86
CA HIS A 38 -11.79 5.44 11.67
C HIS A 38 -12.96 4.52 11.30
N PRO A 39 -14.01 4.43 12.15
CA PRO A 39 -15.12 3.50 11.92
C PRO A 39 -15.93 3.84 10.67
N SER A 40 -16.03 5.12 10.30
CA SER A 40 -16.68 5.53 9.04
C SER A 40 -15.93 4.98 7.83
N PHE A 41 -14.59 5.00 7.86
CA PHE A 41 -13.76 4.41 6.83
C PHE A 41 -13.91 2.88 6.79
N ALA A 42 -13.76 2.22 7.94
CA ALA A 42 -13.84 0.76 8.04
C ALA A 42 -15.24 0.19 7.70
N SER A 43 -16.30 0.98 7.86
CA SER A 43 -17.67 0.56 7.54
C SER A 43 -17.91 0.31 6.05
N ASN A 44 -17.14 0.97 5.17
CA ASN A 44 -17.26 0.79 3.74
C ASN A 44 -16.18 -0.19 3.23
N PRO A 45 -16.53 -1.43 2.83
CA PRO A 45 -15.57 -2.42 2.35
C PRO A 45 -14.91 -2.07 1.00
N GLN A 46 -15.37 -1.01 0.33
CA GLN A 46 -14.75 -0.52 -0.92
C GLN A 46 -13.60 0.45 -0.65
N ASN A 47 -13.50 0.97 0.57
CA ASN A 47 -12.38 1.82 0.95
C ASN A 47 -11.09 1.00 0.95
N VAL A 48 -10.04 1.60 0.39
CA VAL A 48 -8.79 0.89 0.09
C VAL A 48 -7.74 1.16 1.17
N HIS A 49 -7.26 0.10 1.81
CA HIS A 49 -6.09 0.10 2.66
C HIS A 49 -4.85 -0.16 1.83
N LEU A 50 -3.93 0.80 1.88
CA LEU A 50 -2.70 0.79 1.11
C LEU A 50 -1.50 0.54 2.02
N GLY A 51 -0.61 -0.34 1.58
CA GLY A 51 0.72 -0.52 2.14
C GLY A 51 1.74 0.33 1.40
N LEU A 52 2.62 0.99 2.14
CA LEU A 52 3.78 1.68 1.55
C LEU A 52 5.04 0.92 1.93
N ALA A 53 5.85 0.57 0.93
CA ALA A 53 7.11 -0.13 1.11
C ALA A 53 8.23 0.58 0.33
N THR A 54 9.38 0.74 0.95
CA THR A 54 10.57 1.30 0.30
C THR A 54 11.82 0.68 0.91
N ASP A 55 12.82 0.44 0.06
CA ASP A 55 14.13 -0.06 0.48
C ASP A 55 15.22 0.53 -0.43
N GLY A 56 16.44 0.60 0.07
CA GLY A 56 17.58 1.17 -0.62
C GLY A 56 18.54 0.13 -1.17
N PHE A 57 18.77 0.14 -2.48
CA PHE A 57 19.84 -0.67 -3.10
C PHE A 57 20.88 0.20 -3.82
N ASN A 58 22.09 -0.34 -3.97
CA ASN A 58 23.15 0.25 -4.77
C ASN A 58 23.26 -0.53 -6.09
N THR A 59 22.96 0.14 -7.20
CA THR A 59 22.96 -0.45 -8.55
C THR A 59 24.36 -0.68 -9.14
N TRP A 60 25.40 -0.08 -8.55
CA TRP A 60 26.76 -0.05 -9.14
C TRP A 60 27.79 -0.93 -8.39
N GLY A 61 27.36 -1.66 -7.36
CA GLY A 61 28.23 -2.57 -6.60
C GLY A 61 29.22 -1.88 -5.66
N HIS A 62 30.12 -2.67 -5.05
CA HIS A 62 31.09 -2.23 -4.04
C HIS A 62 32.18 -1.29 -4.59
N SER A 63 32.30 -1.18 -5.91
CA SER A 63 33.43 -0.54 -6.59
C SER A 63 33.05 0.83 -7.17
N SER A 64 33.36 1.87 -6.42
CA SER A 64 33.77 3.21 -6.90
C SER A 64 32.76 4.32 -7.25
N ARG A 65 31.44 4.12 -7.19
CA ARG A 65 30.47 5.25 -7.16
C ARG A 65 29.38 5.00 -6.12
N SER A 66 29.33 5.86 -5.09
CA SER A 66 28.21 5.87 -4.16
C SER A 66 26.96 6.30 -4.92
N TYR A 67 26.08 5.34 -5.18
CA TYR A 67 24.78 5.59 -5.77
C TYR A 67 23.74 4.78 -4.99
N SER A 68 22.61 5.41 -4.72
CA SER A 68 21.51 4.84 -3.97
C SER A 68 20.24 4.98 -4.80
N CYS A 69 19.48 3.90 -4.90
CA CYS A 69 18.18 3.87 -5.53
C CYS A 69 17.16 3.32 -4.53
N TRP A 70 16.09 4.07 -4.32
CA TRP A 70 15.01 3.77 -3.39
C TRP A 70 13.68 3.81 -4.13
N PRO A 71 13.19 2.67 -4.66
CA PRO A 71 11.82 2.60 -5.14
C PRO A 71 10.86 2.70 -3.97
N VAL A 72 9.73 3.36 -4.20
CA VAL A 72 8.59 3.43 -3.28
C VAL A 72 7.44 2.70 -3.94
N PHE A 73 7.03 1.60 -3.33
CA PHE A 73 5.93 0.77 -3.78
C PHE A 73 4.68 1.02 -2.94
N ILE A 74 3.54 1.06 -3.62
CA ILE A 74 2.22 0.97 -3.00
C ILE A 74 1.63 -0.42 -3.27
N VAL A 75 1.14 -1.08 -2.22
CA VAL A 75 0.52 -2.41 -2.28
C VAL A 75 -0.94 -2.29 -1.84
N VAL A 76 -1.85 -2.95 -2.56
CA VAL A 76 -3.28 -2.97 -2.21
C VAL A 76 -3.57 -4.13 -1.25
N TYR A 77 -3.75 -3.83 0.04
CA TYR A 77 -3.98 -4.85 1.06
C TYR A 77 -5.45 -5.26 1.22
N ASN A 78 -6.36 -4.73 0.43
CA ASN A 78 -7.75 -5.20 0.39
C ASN A 78 -7.89 -6.63 -0.14
N LEU A 79 -6.93 -7.05 -0.96
CA LEU A 79 -6.93 -8.30 -1.69
C LEU A 79 -6.40 -9.45 -0.82
N PRO A 80 -6.79 -10.71 -1.13
CA PRO A 80 -6.21 -11.88 -0.48
C PRO A 80 -4.68 -11.92 -0.61
N LEU A 81 -4.01 -12.56 0.34
CA LEU A 81 -2.53 -12.66 0.39
C LEU A 81 -1.90 -13.17 -0.93
N GLU A 82 -2.53 -14.18 -1.55
CA GLU A 82 -2.08 -14.76 -2.83
C GLU A 82 -2.14 -13.78 -4.00
N MET A 83 -2.87 -12.68 -3.84
CA MET A 83 -3.15 -11.68 -4.86
C MET A 83 -2.45 -10.35 -4.55
N CYS A 84 -2.46 -9.88 -3.29
CA CYS A 84 -1.89 -8.58 -2.93
C CYS A 84 -0.39 -8.47 -3.23
N MET A 85 0.35 -9.59 -3.16
CA MET A 85 1.80 -9.63 -3.44
C MET A 85 2.13 -9.78 -4.93
N ARG A 86 1.12 -9.88 -5.80
CA ARG A 86 1.36 -9.99 -7.25
C ARG A 86 1.75 -8.63 -7.84
N PRO A 87 2.59 -8.60 -8.88
CA PRO A 87 3.07 -7.35 -9.46
C PRO A 87 1.93 -6.48 -10.02
N GLU A 88 0.79 -7.04 -10.41
CA GLU A 88 -0.34 -6.25 -10.92
C GLU A 88 -1.02 -5.38 -9.85
N PHE A 89 -0.79 -5.68 -8.57
CA PHE A 89 -1.35 -4.97 -7.41
C PHE A 89 -0.29 -4.26 -6.57
N THR A 90 0.95 -4.22 -7.09
CA THR A 90 2.08 -3.50 -6.52
C THR A 90 2.50 -2.41 -7.50
N PHE A 91 2.30 -1.15 -7.10
CA PHE A 91 2.56 0.01 -7.95
C PHE A 91 3.87 0.68 -7.57
N LEU A 92 4.78 0.86 -8.53
CA LEU A 92 5.93 1.72 -8.36
C LEU A 92 5.46 3.18 -8.46
N THR A 93 5.53 3.92 -7.36
CA THR A 93 4.99 5.29 -7.27
C THR A 93 6.07 6.36 -7.34
N LEU A 94 7.22 6.11 -6.73
CA LEU A 94 8.37 7.02 -6.76
C LEU A 94 9.66 6.21 -6.91
N VAL A 95 10.66 6.81 -7.54
CA VAL A 95 12.03 6.32 -7.56
C VAL A 95 12.92 7.44 -7.06
N ILE A 96 13.45 7.28 -5.85
CA ILE A 96 14.36 8.25 -5.24
C ILE A 96 15.78 7.76 -5.51
N SER A 97 16.46 8.40 -6.44
CA SER A 97 17.81 8.02 -6.82
C SER A 97 18.78 9.18 -6.64
N GLY A 98 20.01 8.87 -6.26
CA GLY A 98 21.03 9.90 -6.05
C GLY A 98 22.35 9.36 -5.51
N PRO A 99 23.37 10.23 -5.44
CA PRO A 99 24.70 9.85 -4.97
C PRO A 99 24.73 9.42 -3.49
N LYS A 100 23.70 9.75 -2.71
CA LYS A 100 23.58 9.39 -1.30
C LYS A 100 22.18 8.87 -1.02
N SER A 101 22.08 7.94 -0.08
CA SER A 101 20.79 7.46 0.42
C SER A 101 19.99 8.62 1.03
N PRO A 102 18.66 8.69 0.81
CA PRO A 102 17.81 9.74 1.35
C PRO A 102 17.78 9.72 2.89
N ARG A 103 17.94 8.56 3.54
CA ARG A 103 18.01 8.38 5.02
C ARG A 103 17.14 9.38 5.79
N LYS A 104 17.75 10.47 6.30
CA LYS A 104 17.08 11.48 7.14
C LYS A 104 16.10 12.39 6.39
N ASN A 105 16.23 12.50 5.07
CA ASN A 105 15.45 13.38 4.21
C ASN A 105 14.39 12.61 3.40
N ILE A 106 14.10 11.35 3.75
CA ILE A 106 13.14 10.52 2.99
C ILE A 106 11.74 11.16 2.97
N ASP A 107 11.37 11.85 4.04
CA ASP A 107 10.15 12.63 4.19
C ASP A 107 9.99 13.72 3.13
N VAL A 108 11.08 14.41 2.78
CA VAL A 108 11.08 15.44 1.73
C VAL A 108 10.71 14.84 0.37
N PHE A 109 11.23 13.66 0.06
CA PHE A 109 10.97 12.97 -1.20
C PHE A 109 9.59 12.32 -1.24
N LEU A 110 9.05 11.88 -0.11
CA LEU A 110 7.71 11.27 -0.01
C LEU A 110 6.59 12.31 -0.05
N ARG A 111 6.89 13.59 0.14
CA ARG A 111 5.92 14.68 0.19
C ARG A 111 4.87 14.68 -0.94
N PRO A 112 5.23 14.60 -2.24
CA PRO A 112 4.23 14.56 -3.31
C PRO A 112 3.26 13.38 -3.15
N LEU A 113 3.77 12.20 -2.81
CA LEU A 113 2.93 11.03 -2.60
C LEU A 113 2.02 11.18 -1.37
N ILE A 114 2.52 11.76 -0.29
CA ILE A 114 1.74 12.03 0.92
C ILE A 114 0.61 13.03 0.62
N ASP A 115 0.88 14.04 -0.20
CA ASP A 115 -0.11 15.05 -0.58
C ASP A 115 -1.23 14.41 -1.43
N ASP A 116 -0.90 13.51 -2.35
CA ASP A 116 -1.88 12.73 -3.13
C ASP A 116 -2.73 11.80 -2.25
N LEU A 117 -2.10 11.14 -1.27
CA LEU A 117 -2.80 10.27 -0.30
C LEU A 117 -3.75 11.08 0.60
N LYS A 118 -3.33 12.27 1.06
CA LYS A 118 -4.18 13.18 1.84
C LYS A 118 -5.35 13.71 1.02
N TRP A 119 -5.11 14.05 -0.25
CA TRP A 119 -6.17 14.48 -1.15
C TRP A 119 -7.17 13.35 -1.36
N SER A 120 -6.69 12.13 -1.62
CA SER A 120 -7.54 10.93 -1.79
C SER A 120 -8.35 10.62 -0.53
N TRP A 121 -7.75 10.80 0.65
CA TRP A 121 -8.44 10.61 1.93
C TRP A 121 -9.57 11.63 2.16
N SER A 122 -9.33 12.90 1.81
CA SER A 122 -10.26 13.99 2.13
C SER A 122 -11.36 14.14 1.09
N SER A 123 -11.02 14.01 -0.19
CA SER A 123 -11.93 14.22 -1.32
C SER A 123 -12.54 12.91 -1.82
N GLY A 124 -11.87 11.79 -1.57
CA GLY A 124 -12.19 10.53 -2.23
C GLY A 124 -11.78 10.51 -3.71
N VAL A 125 -11.95 9.35 -4.33
CA VAL A 125 -11.82 9.17 -5.79
C VAL A 125 -13.09 8.49 -6.27
N GLU A 126 -13.75 9.04 -7.29
CA GLU A 126 -14.91 8.41 -7.89
C GLU A 126 -14.48 7.11 -8.58
N THR A 127 -15.09 5.99 -8.18
CA THR A 127 -14.75 4.67 -8.70
C THR A 127 -16.01 3.87 -9.00
N PHE A 128 -15.93 3.02 -10.03
CA PHE A 128 -17.02 2.13 -10.42
C PHE A 128 -16.81 0.73 -9.85
N ASP A 129 -17.73 0.28 -8.99
CA ASP A 129 -17.74 -1.09 -8.47
C ASP A 129 -18.43 -2.04 -9.45
N SER A 130 -17.62 -2.77 -10.23
CA SER A 130 -18.12 -3.74 -11.19
C SER A 130 -18.78 -5.00 -10.58
N PHE A 131 -18.65 -5.23 -9.26
CA PHE A 131 -19.22 -6.38 -8.57
C PHE A 131 -20.70 -6.16 -8.20
N ARG A 132 -21.03 -4.99 -7.65
CA ARG A 132 -22.34 -4.63 -7.07
C ARG A 132 -23.32 -3.93 -8.04
N LYS A 133 -23.22 -4.22 -9.35
CA LYS A 133 -24.14 -3.71 -10.38
C LYS A 133 -25.61 -3.77 -9.99
#